data_AF-A0AAD1T0G0-F1
#
_entry.id   AF-A0AAD1T0G0-F1
#
_cell.length_a   1.000
_cell.length_b   1.000
_cell.length_c   1.000
_cell.angle_alpha   90.00
_cell.angle_beta   90.00
_cell.angle_gamma   90.00
#
_symmetry.space_group_name_H-M   'P 1'
#
loop_
_entity.id
_entity.type
_entity.pdbx_description
1 polymer ?
#
loop_
_entity_poly.entity_id
_entity_poly.type
_entity_poly.pdbx_seq_one_letter_code
_entity_poly.pdbx_strand_id
1 'polypeptide(L)'
;MGFPNLKSYYYAALLTSVINAHTTKQPPQWVVLENQLCTNNDLSSTLWTPKHERPRTTDMLPTTKLLLSTWDNCREKLCSAHPWALAAPIKTLHHCNGTFPHQKWEERGITHMYPLYTSEGLIHFPDLQTEFSLPSNFTFAYLQLKALLKDNSIHNRRQTLRTTVTKFEMQCMSATTPKKVLSTCYDSLANLKTDDTWKFMNDWQEDL
;
A
#
# COMPACT_ATOMS: atom_id res chain seq x y z
N MET A 1 15.54 -13.98 -28.60
CA MET A 1 14.35 -14.08 -27.73
C MET A 1 14.83 -14.51 -26.36
N GLY A 2 15.06 -13.57 -25.44
CA GLY A 2 15.56 -13.88 -24.10
C GLY A 2 14.48 -14.55 -23.26
N PHE A 3 14.83 -15.62 -22.55
CA PHE A 3 13.91 -16.30 -21.63
C PHE A 3 13.39 -15.31 -20.58
N PRO A 4 12.07 -15.21 -20.34
CA PRO A 4 11.54 -14.36 -19.28
C PRO A 4 12.07 -14.84 -17.93
N ASN A 5 12.42 -13.89 -17.06
CA ASN A 5 12.96 -14.21 -15.75
C ASN A 5 11.85 -14.87 -14.90
N LEU A 6 11.93 -16.20 -14.72
CA LEU A 6 10.94 -16.99 -13.97
C LEU A 6 10.70 -16.45 -12.56
N LYS A 7 11.74 -15.93 -11.89
CA LYS A 7 11.62 -15.31 -10.56
C LYS A 7 10.80 -14.03 -10.62
N SER A 8 11.04 -13.17 -11.62
CA SER A 8 10.24 -11.94 -11.81
C SER A 8 8.78 -12.26 -12.19
N TYR A 9 8.56 -13.29 -13.01
CA TYR A 9 7.22 -13.76 -13.36
C TYR A 9 6.46 -14.30 -12.14
N TYR A 10 7.12 -15.12 -11.32
CA TYR A 10 6.56 -15.63 -10.07
C TYR A 10 6.14 -14.51 -9.11
N TYR A 11 7.01 -13.52 -8.88
CA TYR A 11 6.65 -12.36 -8.06
C TYR A 11 5.55 -11.51 -8.68
N ALA A 12 5.54 -11.32 -10.01
CA ALA A 12 4.47 -10.60 -10.69
C ALA A 12 3.10 -11.29 -10.52
N ALA A 13 3.06 -12.62 -10.53
CA ALA A 13 1.83 -13.39 -10.28
C ALA A 13 1.33 -13.22 -8.83
N LEU A 14 2.24 -13.23 -7.86
CA LEU A 14 1.89 -12.97 -6.46
C LEU A 14 1.42 -11.51 -6.25
N LEU A 15 2.08 -10.53 -6.87
CA LEU A 15 1.65 -9.13 -6.82
C LEU A 15 0.29 -8.89 -7.50
N THR A 16 0.01 -9.63 -8.56
CA THR A 16 -1.33 -9.61 -9.18
C THR A 16 -2.39 -10.08 -8.18
N SER A 17 -2.09 -11.11 -7.40
CA SER A 17 -2.99 -11.59 -6.34
C SER A 17 -3.17 -10.55 -5.23
N VAL A 18 -2.11 -9.81 -4.88
CA VAL A 18 -2.17 -8.68 -3.94
C VAL A 18 -3.07 -7.56 -4.46
N ILE A 19 -2.91 -7.12 -5.71
CA ILE A 19 -3.77 -6.10 -6.32
C ILE A 19 -5.24 -6.55 -6.32
N ASN A 20 -5.48 -7.81 -6.66
CA ASN A 20 -6.83 -8.38 -6.66
C ASN A 20 -7.44 -8.43 -5.25
N ALA A 21 -6.62 -8.54 -4.19
CA ALA A 21 -7.09 -8.48 -2.81
C ALA A 21 -7.59 -7.10 -2.39
N HIS A 22 -7.21 -6.03 -3.11
CA HIS A 22 -7.73 -4.68 -2.88
C HIS A 22 -9.00 -4.36 -3.69
N THR A 23 -9.43 -5.24 -4.58
CA THR A 23 -10.61 -5.00 -5.43
C THR A 23 -11.90 -5.09 -4.62
N THR A 24 -12.65 -3.99 -4.53
CA THR A 24 -13.84 -3.87 -3.69
C THR A 24 -15.13 -4.38 -4.32
N LYS A 25 -15.27 -4.32 -5.66
CA LYS A 25 -16.54 -4.69 -6.33
C LYS A 25 -16.77 -6.21 -6.40
N GLN A 26 -15.71 -6.98 -6.60
CA GLN A 26 -15.76 -8.44 -6.72
C GLN A 26 -14.45 -9.03 -6.16
N PRO A 27 -14.32 -9.13 -4.83
CA PRO A 27 -13.14 -9.75 -4.23
C PRO A 27 -13.09 -11.24 -4.62
N PRO A 28 -11.89 -11.79 -4.89
CA PRO A 28 -11.73 -13.22 -5.07
C PRO A 28 -12.23 -14.01 -3.85
N GLN A 29 -12.80 -15.19 -4.06
CA GLN A 29 -13.35 -16.03 -2.98
C GLN A 29 -12.34 -16.33 -1.86
N TRP A 30 -11.06 -16.51 -2.21
CA TRP A 30 -10.01 -16.77 -1.22
C TRP A 30 -9.80 -15.57 -0.28
N VAL A 31 -10.01 -14.34 -0.75
CA VAL A 31 -9.93 -13.12 0.08
C VAL A 31 -11.11 -13.05 1.04
N VAL A 32 -12.30 -13.44 0.56
CA VAL A 32 -13.51 -13.51 1.38
C VAL A 32 -13.33 -14.51 2.52
N LEU A 33 -12.79 -15.70 2.21
CA LEU A 33 -12.50 -16.73 3.21
C LEU A 33 -11.45 -16.25 4.22
N GLU A 34 -10.37 -15.60 3.77
CA GLU A 34 -9.35 -15.06 4.69
C GLU A 34 -9.94 -14.01 5.64
N ASN A 35 -10.74 -13.09 5.11
CA ASN A 35 -11.38 -12.04 5.91
C ASN A 35 -12.43 -12.62 6.89
N GLN A 36 -13.06 -13.74 6.57
CA GLN A 36 -13.96 -14.44 7.51
C GLN A 36 -13.20 -15.12 8.65
N LEU A 37 -12.02 -15.68 8.36
CA LEU A 37 -11.15 -16.30 9.36
C LEU A 37 -10.47 -15.25 10.24
N CYS A 38 -10.13 -14.10 9.67
CA CYS A 38 -9.53 -12.97 10.37
C CYS A 38 -10.61 -12.01 10.91
N THR A 39 -11.29 -12.40 12.00
CA THR A 39 -12.43 -11.66 12.59
C THR A 39 -12.20 -10.18 12.89
N ASN A 40 -10.94 -9.75 13.08
CA ASN A 40 -10.60 -8.36 13.42
C ASN A 40 -9.82 -7.61 12.34
N ASN A 41 -9.42 -8.27 11.24
CA ASN A 41 -8.48 -7.70 10.27
C ASN A 41 -8.91 -7.98 8.84
N ASP A 42 -9.14 -6.91 8.07
CA ASP A 42 -9.25 -7.04 6.63
C ASP A 42 -7.85 -7.23 6.03
N LEU A 43 -7.69 -8.24 5.18
CA LEU A 43 -6.46 -8.52 4.43
C LEU A 43 -5.96 -7.27 3.69
N SER A 44 -6.88 -6.49 3.10
CA SER A 44 -6.54 -5.26 2.38
C SER A 44 -5.86 -4.23 3.29
N SER A 45 -6.27 -4.14 4.56
CA SER A 45 -5.62 -3.25 5.55
C SER A 45 -4.26 -3.79 6.00
N THR A 46 -4.21 -5.11 6.25
CA THR A 46 -3.01 -5.79 6.76
C THR A 46 -1.83 -5.67 5.78
N LEU A 47 -2.10 -5.72 4.48
CA LEU A 47 -1.09 -5.53 3.44
C LEU A 47 -0.36 -4.19 3.60
N TRP A 48 -1.09 -3.10 3.82
CA TRP A 48 -0.49 -1.77 3.96
C TRP A 48 0.12 -1.48 5.33
N THR A 49 -0.27 -2.22 6.38
CA THR A 49 0.32 -2.09 7.71
C THR A 49 1.80 -2.51 7.70
N PRO A 50 2.71 -1.75 8.36
CA PRO A 50 4.10 -2.15 8.54
C PRO A 50 4.22 -3.51 9.25
N LYS A 51 5.20 -4.32 8.85
CA LYS A 51 5.40 -5.69 9.38
C LYS A 51 5.45 -5.76 10.91
N HIS A 52 5.99 -4.74 11.58
CA HIS A 52 6.14 -4.68 13.04
C HIS A 52 4.85 -4.28 13.77
N GLU A 53 3.92 -3.60 13.10
CA GLU A 53 2.63 -3.18 13.65
C GLU A 53 1.49 -4.16 13.31
N ARG A 54 1.78 -5.20 12.52
CA ARG A 54 0.76 -6.17 12.13
C ARG A 54 0.33 -7.03 13.33
N PRO A 55 -0.97 -7.32 13.44
CA PRO A 55 -1.46 -8.29 14.42
C PRO A 55 -0.85 -9.67 14.17
N ARG A 56 -0.74 -10.48 15.24
CA ARG A 56 -0.14 -11.82 15.15
C ARG A 56 -0.86 -12.65 14.09
N THR A 57 -0.12 -13.09 13.10
CA THR A 57 -0.62 -13.82 11.91
C THR A 57 -0.85 -15.31 12.19
N THR A 58 -1.03 -15.72 13.45
CA THR A 58 -1.18 -17.14 13.83
C THR A 58 -2.32 -17.82 13.07
N ASP A 59 -3.43 -17.10 12.86
CA ASP A 59 -4.64 -17.63 12.24
C ASP A 59 -4.70 -17.41 10.71
N MET A 60 -3.68 -16.78 10.11
CA MET A 60 -3.64 -16.54 8.66
C MET A 60 -3.20 -17.78 7.90
N LEU A 61 -3.80 -17.98 6.72
CA LEU A 61 -3.45 -19.08 5.83
C LEU A 61 -1.98 -18.97 5.36
N PRO A 62 -1.28 -20.10 5.10
CA PRO A 62 0.10 -20.08 4.59
C PRO A 62 0.25 -19.28 3.29
N THR A 63 -0.76 -19.32 2.42
CA THR A 63 -0.84 -18.54 1.18
C THR A 63 -0.82 -17.04 1.46
N THR A 64 -1.56 -16.60 2.48
CA THR A 64 -1.64 -15.21 2.89
C THR A 64 -0.34 -14.73 3.52
N LYS A 65 0.32 -15.57 4.32
CA LYS A 65 1.67 -15.30 4.84
C LYS A 65 2.70 -15.13 3.72
N LEU A 66 2.65 -15.99 2.70
CA LEU A 66 3.51 -15.88 1.52
C LEU A 66 3.25 -14.58 0.75
N LEU A 67 1.98 -14.23 0.53
CA LEU A 67 1.58 -12.98 -0.11
C LEU A 67 2.07 -11.76 0.66
N LEU A 68 1.88 -11.73 1.98
CA LEU A 68 2.37 -10.64 2.84
C LEU A 68 3.89 -10.51 2.79
N SER A 69 4.62 -11.63 2.87
CA SER A 69 6.09 -11.59 2.81
C SER A 69 6.60 -11.12 1.45
N THR A 70 5.92 -11.50 0.37
CA THR A 70 6.24 -11.06 -0.99
C THR A 70 5.93 -9.58 -1.17
N TRP A 71 4.78 -9.16 -0.67
CA TRP A 71 4.37 -7.76 -0.67
C TRP A 71 5.39 -6.88 0.07
N ASP A 72 5.81 -7.25 1.28
CA ASP A 72 6.82 -6.51 2.04
C ASP A 72 8.12 -6.34 1.25
N ASN A 73 8.61 -7.41 0.64
CA ASN A 73 9.86 -7.41 -0.14
C ASN A 73 9.75 -6.53 -1.41
N CYS A 74 8.58 -6.46 -2.01
CA CYS A 74 8.34 -5.71 -3.24
C CYS A 74 7.93 -4.26 -2.97
N ARG A 75 7.26 -3.98 -1.86
CA ARG A 75 6.68 -2.69 -1.52
C ARG A 75 7.73 -1.60 -1.41
N GLU A 76 8.84 -1.85 -0.73
CA GLU A 76 9.91 -0.86 -0.60
C GLU A 76 10.47 -0.44 -1.96
N LYS A 77 10.52 -1.37 -2.92
CA LYS A 77 11.03 -1.15 -4.27
C LYS A 77 10.00 -0.53 -5.22
N LEU A 78 8.72 -0.88 -5.07
CA LEU A 78 7.63 -0.47 -5.99
C LEU A 78 6.89 0.79 -5.53
N CYS A 79 6.75 0.99 -4.22
CA CYS A 79 6.00 2.09 -3.62
C CYS A 79 6.92 3.15 -2.99
N SER A 80 8.24 3.02 -3.17
CA SER A 80 9.27 3.82 -2.51
C SER A 80 9.24 3.64 -0.97
N ALA A 81 10.31 4.04 -0.30
CA ALA A 81 10.54 3.75 1.13
C ALA A 81 9.60 4.48 2.13
N HIS A 82 8.43 4.96 1.71
CA HIS A 82 7.51 5.67 2.61
C HIS A 82 6.73 4.69 3.49
N PRO A 83 6.67 4.90 4.83
CA PRO A 83 5.96 4.01 5.75
C PRO A 83 4.46 3.93 5.46
N TRP A 84 3.88 4.94 4.82
CA TRP A 84 2.47 4.97 4.42
C TRP A 84 2.34 5.15 2.91
N ALA A 85 1.73 4.20 2.22
CA ALA A 85 1.37 4.41 0.83
C ALA A 85 0.13 5.30 0.74
N LEU A 86 0.03 6.15 -0.28
CA LEU A 86 -1.15 6.99 -0.49
C LEU A 86 -2.39 6.15 -0.83
N ALA A 87 -2.18 4.98 -1.44
CA ALA A 87 -3.22 3.98 -1.68
C ALA A 87 -3.59 3.14 -0.43
N ALA A 88 -2.96 3.36 0.72
CA ALA A 88 -3.36 2.66 1.93
C ALA A 88 -4.78 3.08 2.35
N PRO A 89 -5.68 2.13 2.67
CA PRO A 89 -6.98 2.43 3.24
C PRO A 89 -6.84 3.12 4.60
N ILE A 90 -7.75 4.03 4.96
CA ILE A 90 -7.69 4.74 6.25
C ILE A 90 -7.83 3.81 7.46
N LYS A 91 -8.60 2.72 7.32
CA LYS A 91 -8.69 1.65 8.33
C LYS A 91 -7.35 1.04 8.74
N THR A 92 -6.28 1.20 7.93
CA THR A 92 -4.93 0.74 8.29
C THR A 92 -4.41 1.38 9.57
N LEU A 93 -4.81 2.62 9.87
CA LEU A 93 -4.43 3.36 11.08
C LEU A 93 -4.98 2.75 12.37
N HIS A 94 -6.03 1.93 12.26
CA HIS A 94 -6.56 1.20 13.41
C HIS A 94 -5.48 0.29 14.02
N HIS A 95 -4.62 -0.30 13.19
CA HIS A 95 -3.56 -1.20 13.64
C HIS A 95 -2.43 -0.50 14.39
N CYS A 96 -2.23 0.81 14.17
CA CYS A 96 -1.18 1.57 14.85
C CYS A 96 -1.58 1.92 16.28
N ASN A 97 -2.78 2.49 16.46
CA ASN A 97 -3.17 3.09 17.73
C ASN A 97 -4.50 2.59 18.32
N GLY A 98 -5.13 1.56 17.76
CA GLY A 98 -6.30 0.83 18.31
C GLY A 98 -7.58 1.65 18.56
N THR A 99 -7.51 2.98 18.44
CA THR A 99 -8.54 3.93 18.90
C THR A 99 -8.96 4.91 17.80
N PHE A 100 -8.35 4.80 16.62
CA PHE A 100 -8.65 5.70 15.51
C PHE A 100 -10.05 5.39 14.92
N PRO A 101 -10.99 6.35 14.92
CA PRO A 101 -12.38 6.12 14.49
C PRO A 101 -12.52 6.14 12.97
N HIS A 102 -11.87 5.20 12.26
CA HIS A 102 -11.84 5.11 10.80
C HIS A 102 -13.23 5.04 10.15
N GLN A 103 -14.19 4.38 10.79
CA GLN A 103 -15.56 4.25 10.28
C GLN A 103 -16.21 5.62 9.99
N LYS A 104 -15.98 6.62 10.84
CA LYS A 104 -16.53 7.97 10.66
C LYS A 104 -15.95 8.68 9.42
N TRP A 105 -14.73 8.31 9.02
CA TRP A 105 -14.08 8.85 7.83
C TRP A 105 -14.57 8.13 6.56
N GLU A 106 -14.73 6.81 6.64
CA GLU A 106 -15.24 6.01 5.52
C GLU A 106 -16.69 6.36 5.15
N GLU A 107 -17.56 6.58 6.15
CA GLU A 107 -18.95 7.05 5.94
C GLU A 107 -19.04 8.39 5.21
N ARG A 108 -17.98 9.20 5.25
CA ARG A 108 -17.86 10.50 4.58
C ARG A 108 -17.16 10.42 3.22
N GLY A 109 -16.83 9.21 2.76
CA GLY A 109 -16.19 8.96 1.48
C GLY A 109 -14.66 8.97 1.52
N ILE A 110 -14.05 9.24 2.68
CA ILE A 110 -12.59 9.23 2.84
C ILE A 110 -12.16 7.81 3.17
N THR A 111 -11.85 7.05 2.10
CA THR A 111 -11.54 5.61 2.18
C THR A 111 -10.04 5.31 2.13
N HIS A 112 -9.25 6.20 1.54
CA HIS A 112 -7.81 6.03 1.31
C HIS A 112 -7.03 7.21 1.91
N MET A 113 -5.72 7.07 2.04
CA MET A 113 -4.85 8.16 2.53
C MET A 113 -4.70 9.29 1.52
N TYR A 114 -4.80 9.01 0.22
CA TYR A 114 -4.59 9.98 -0.86
C TYR A 114 -5.30 11.34 -0.67
N PRO A 115 -6.60 11.42 -0.33
CA PRO A 115 -7.30 12.70 -0.16
C PRO A 115 -6.84 13.52 1.06
N LEU A 116 -6.03 12.95 1.94
CA LEU A 116 -5.47 13.65 3.10
C LEU A 116 -4.19 14.44 2.74
N TYR A 117 -3.71 14.32 1.51
CA TYR A 117 -2.47 14.95 1.05
C TYR A 117 -2.72 15.90 -0.14
N THR A 118 -2.14 17.09 -0.07
CA THR A 118 -1.99 18.05 -1.16
C THR A 118 -0.55 18.03 -1.69
N SER A 119 -0.27 18.81 -2.74
CA SER A 119 1.09 19.00 -3.28
C SER A 119 2.10 19.54 -2.26
N GLU A 120 1.62 20.17 -1.18
CA GLU A 120 2.44 20.78 -0.13
C GLU A 120 2.52 19.94 1.16
N GLY A 121 1.82 18.80 1.22
CA GLY A 121 1.85 17.90 2.38
C GLY A 121 0.45 17.55 2.88
N LEU A 122 0.27 17.46 4.20
CA LEU A 122 -1.04 17.14 4.79
C LEU A 122 -2.01 18.32 4.58
N ILE A 123 -3.19 18.05 4.03
CA ILE A 123 -4.25 19.04 3.82
C ILE A 123 -4.66 19.70 5.14
N HIS A 124 -4.96 21.00 5.14
CA HIS A 124 -5.49 21.69 6.32
C HIS A 124 -6.96 21.32 6.55
N PHE A 125 -7.38 21.31 7.83
CA PHE A 125 -8.75 20.95 8.20
C PHE A 125 -9.84 21.79 7.50
N PRO A 126 -9.70 23.12 7.33
CA PRO A 126 -10.69 23.92 6.61
C PRO A 126 -10.86 23.50 5.15
N ASP A 127 -9.78 23.13 4.47
CA ASP A 127 -9.82 22.69 3.06
C ASP A 127 -10.44 21.30 2.94
N LEU A 128 -10.12 20.39 3.87
CA LEU A 128 -10.76 19.08 3.94
C LEU A 128 -12.25 19.18 4.27
N GLN A 129 -12.62 20.18 5.08
CA GLN A 129 -14.00 20.46 5.43
C GLN A 129 -14.82 20.95 4.24
N THR A 130 -14.25 21.81 3.38
CA THR A 130 -14.92 22.25 2.16
C THR A 130 -15.04 21.14 1.12
N GLU A 131 -14.01 20.30 0.97
CA GLU A 131 -14.01 19.21 -0.01
C GLU A 131 -14.96 18.06 0.36
N PHE A 132 -14.97 17.63 1.64
CA PHE A 132 -15.76 16.48 2.11
C PHE A 132 -17.00 16.87 2.91
N SER A 133 -17.34 18.16 2.99
CA SER A 133 -18.45 18.67 3.78
C SER A 133 -18.44 18.14 5.23
N LEU A 134 -17.25 18.15 5.86
CA LEU A 134 -17.07 17.61 7.20
C LEU A 134 -17.65 18.55 8.27
N PRO A 135 -18.37 18.03 9.27
CA PRO A 135 -18.82 18.86 10.39
C PRO A 135 -17.66 19.23 11.32
N SER A 136 -17.74 20.39 11.98
CA SER A 136 -16.66 20.94 12.82
C SER A 136 -16.29 20.06 14.03
N ASN A 137 -17.14 19.10 14.40
CA ASN A 137 -16.85 18.08 15.41
C ASN A 137 -15.75 17.08 14.99
N PHE A 138 -15.38 17.02 13.70
CA PHE A 138 -14.26 16.21 13.21
C PHE A 138 -12.89 16.82 13.48
N THR A 139 -12.81 18.05 14.01
CA THR A 139 -11.53 18.72 14.29
C THR A 139 -10.64 17.86 15.19
N PHE A 140 -11.21 17.25 16.24
CA PHE A 140 -10.44 16.39 17.14
C PHE A 140 -9.95 15.11 16.44
N ALA A 141 -10.80 14.48 15.62
CA ALA A 141 -10.42 13.30 14.84
C ALA A 141 -9.30 13.62 13.83
N TYR A 142 -9.33 14.82 13.22
CA TYR A 142 -8.27 15.30 12.35
C TYR A 142 -6.98 15.58 13.11
N LEU A 143 -7.05 16.14 14.33
CA LEU A 143 -5.86 16.32 15.17
C LEU A 143 -5.26 14.98 15.59
N GLN A 144 -6.08 13.98 15.91
CA GLN A 144 -5.61 12.61 16.16
C GLN A 144 -4.91 12.04 14.93
N LEU A 145 -5.52 12.14 13.74
CA LEU A 145 -4.91 11.73 12.47
C LEU A 145 -3.55 12.42 12.25
N LYS A 146 -3.50 13.74 12.43
CA LYS A 146 -2.28 14.53 12.28
C LYS A 146 -1.20 14.10 13.29
N ALA A 147 -1.60 13.81 14.53
CA ALA A 147 -0.69 13.29 15.53
C ALA A 147 -0.14 11.91 15.14
N LEU A 148 -0.99 11.00 14.66
CA LEU A 148 -0.59 9.67 14.17
C LEU A 148 0.40 9.76 13.01
N LEU A 149 0.08 10.56 12.00
CA LEU A 149 0.94 10.75 10.83
C LEU A 149 2.25 11.45 11.21
N LYS A 150 2.22 12.36 12.19
CA LYS A 150 3.42 12.99 12.73
C LYS A 150 4.27 12.00 13.51
N ASP A 151 3.69 11.18 14.39
CA ASP A 151 4.43 10.22 15.21
C ASP A 151 5.06 9.12 14.35
N ASN A 152 4.29 8.60 13.39
CA ASN A 152 4.77 7.58 12.46
C ASN A 152 5.70 8.12 11.36
N SER A 153 5.80 9.44 11.18
CA SER A 153 6.81 10.08 10.32
C SER A 153 8.11 10.42 11.06
N ILE A 154 8.13 10.38 12.41
CA ILE A 154 9.33 10.66 13.22
C ILE A 154 10.43 9.62 12.98
N HIS A 155 10.12 8.41 12.50
CA HIS A 155 11.13 7.43 12.12
C HIS A 155 11.82 7.69 10.77
N ASN A 156 11.36 8.66 9.96
CA ASN A 156 12.03 9.02 8.70
C ASN A 156 12.02 10.53 8.44
N ARG A 157 12.75 11.30 9.27
CA ARG A 157 13.01 12.75 9.11
C ARG A 157 13.63 13.19 7.77
N ARG A 158 13.89 12.28 6.83
CA ARG A 158 14.54 12.56 5.53
C ARG A 158 13.66 12.25 4.32
N GLN A 159 12.42 11.79 4.51
CA GLN A 159 11.55 11.47 3.39
C GLN A 159 10.62 12.65 3.11
N THR A 160 10.76 13.24 1.93
CA THR A 160 9.78 14.16 1.38
C THR A 160 8.42 13.47 1.37
N LEU A 161 7.40 14.16 1.89
CA LEU A 161 6.03 13.67 1.84
C LEU A 161 5.70 13.41 0.37
N ARG A 162 5.47 12.14 0.04
CA ARG A 162 5.16 11.78 -1.34
C ARG A 162 3.75 12.24 -1.63
N THR A 163 3.59 13.10 -2.64
CA THR A 163 2.29 13.68 -3.01
C THR A 163 1.68 13.02 -4.24
N THR A 164 2.43 12.14 -4.91
CA THR A 164 1.99 11.43 -6.12
C THR A 164 1.78 9.94 -5.85
N VAL A 165 0.66 9.40 -6.34
CA VAL A 165 0.36 7.96 -6.27
C VAL A 165 1.18 7.24 -7.33
N THR A 166 1.85 6.14 -6.98
CA THR A 166 2.60 5.35 -7.96
C THR A 166 1.64 4.62 -8.91
N LYS A 167 2.13 4.25 -10.11
CA LYS A 167 1.34 3.45 -11.06
C LYS A 167 0.79 2.16 -10.44
N PHE A 168 1.59 1.53 -9.58
CA PHE A 168 1.20 0.32 -8.85
C PHE A 168 0.10 0.60 -7.80
N GLU A 169 0.24 1.69 -7.06
CA GLU A 169 -0.77 2.10 -6.07
C GLU A 169 -2.12 2.48 -6.72
N MET A 170 -2.10 3.14 -7.88
CA MET A 170 -3.31 3.40 -8.66
C MET A 170 -4.02 2.10 -9.07
N GLN A 171 -3.27 1.02 -9.36
CA GLN A 171 -3.86 -0.29 -9.63
C GLN A 171 -4.52 -0.89 -8.38
N CYS A 172 -3.94 -0.70 -7.20
CA CYS A 172 -4.52 -1.15 -5.94
C CYS A 172 -5.79 -0.37 -5.55
N MET A 173 -5.88 0.92 -5.91
CA MET A 173 -7.08 1.74 -5.67
C MET A 173 -8.20 1.49 -6.69
N SER A 174 -7.93 0.76 -7.77
CA SER A 174 -8.91 0.55 -8.82
C SER A 174 -10.07 -0.34 -8.34
N ALA A 175 -11.31 0.12 -8.58
CA ALA A 175 -12.51 -0.60 -8.15
C ALA A 175 -12.75 -1.92 -8.92
N THR A 176 -12.00 -2.15 -10.00
CA THR A 176 -12.10 -3.32 -10.87
C THR A 176 -10.72 -3.84 -11.18
N THR A 177 -10.59 -5.16 -11.30
CA THR A 177 -9.34 -5.82 -11.69
C THR A 177 -8.79 -5.22 -12.98
N PRO A 178 -7.61 -4.58 -12.96
CA PRO A 178 -7.08 -3.95 -14.17
C PRO A 178 -6.81 -5.01 -15.25
N LYS A 179 -7.05 -4.68 -16.53
CA LYS A 179 -6.59 -5.58 -17.61
C LYS A 179 -5.06 -5.57 -17.64
N LYS A 180 -4.43 -6.73 -17.85
CA LYS A 180 -2.97 -6.90 -17.99
C LYS A 180 -2.14 -6.59 -16.73
N VAL A 181 -2.68 -6.77 -15.51
CA VAL A 181 -1.93 -6.57 -14.24
C VAL A 181 -0.59 -7.30 -14.22
N LEU A 182 -0.60 -8.57 -14.65
CA LEU A 182 0.57 -9.44 -14.62
C LEU A 182 1.72 -8.87 -15.45
N SER A 183 1.45 -8.39 -16.67
CA SER A 183 2.50 -7.82 -17.51
C SER A 183 3.02 -6.51 -16.91
N THR A 184 2.14 -5.64 -16.38
CA THR A 184 2.59 -4.40 -15.74
C THR A 184 3.46 -4.66 -14.50
N CYS A 185 3.10 -5.65 -13.68
CA CYS A 185 3.91 -6.05 -12.53
C CYS A 185 5.25 -6.64 -12.97
N TYR A 186 5.25 -7.45 -14.02
CA TYR A 186 6.46 -8.03 -14.58
C TYR A 186 7.40 -6.95 -15.13
N ASP A 187 6.88 -6.01 -15.92
CA ASP A 187 7.67 -4.90 -16.50
C ASP A 187 8.25 -4.02 -15.39
N SER A 188 7.45 -3.73 -14.35
CA SER A 188 7.90 -2.95 -13.20
C SER A 188 9.02 -3.65 -12.44
N LEU A 189 8.93 -4.97 -12.23
CA LEU A 189 9.97 -5.77 -11.58
C LEU A 189 11.20 -6.01 -12.46
N ALA A 190 11.03 -6.08 -13.78
CA ALA A 190 12.12 -6.22 -14.74
C ALA A 190 12.95 -4.93 -14.80
N ASN A 191 12.27 -3.78 -14.89
CA ASN A 191 12.92 -2.47 -14.92
C ASN A 191 13.70 -2.16 -13.62
N LEU A 192 13.22 -2.64 -12.47
CA LEU A 192 13.91 -2.50 -11.18
C LEU A 192 15.24 -3.28 -11.10
N LYS A 193 15.42 -4.34 -11.91
CA LYS A 193 16.65 -5.15 -11.90
C LYS A 193 17.70 -4.66 -12.89
N THR A 194 17.29 -3.97 -13.96
CA THR A 194 18.20 -3.52 -15.01
C THR A 194 19.32 -2.65 -14.46
N ASP A 195 19.07 -1.84 -13.44
CA ASP A 195 20.08 -0.96 -12.81
C ASP A 195 21.26 -1.74 -12.18
N ASP A 196 21.01 -2.88 -11.54
CA ASP A 196 22.09 -3.68 -10.92
C ASP A 196 22.88 -4.47 -11.96
N THR A 197 22.22 -5.04 -12.98
CA THR A 197 22.91 -5.80 -14.04
C THR A 197 23.79 -4.94 -14.93
N TRP A 198 23.41 -3.67 -15.17
CA TRP A 198 24.24 -2.72 -15.92
C TRP A 198 25.56 -2.42 -15.22
N LYS A 199 25.55 -2.39 -13.88
CA LYS A 199 26.76 -2.19 -13.08
C LYS A 199 27.75 -3.34 -13.25
N PHE A 200 27.28 -4.59 -13.11
CA PHE A 200 28.12 -5.75 -13.36
C PHE A 200 28.59 -5.85 -14.82
N MET A 201 27.77 -5.43 -15.78
CA MET A 201 28.15 -5.44 -17.20
C MET A 201 29.20 -4.39 -17.54
N ASN A 202 29.13 -3.21 -16.92
CA ASN A 202 30.18 -2.18 -17.03
C ASN A 202 31.47 -2.60 -16.32
N ASP A 203 31.39 -3.17 -15.12
CA ASP A 203 32.57 -3.68 -14.41
C ASP A 203 33.29 -4.76 -15.26
N TRP A 204 32.54 -5.62 -15.94
CA TRP A 204 33.10 -6.61 -16.88
C TRP A 204 33.67 -5.99 -18.18
N GLN A 205 33.18 -4.83 -18.61
CA GLN A 205 33.71 -4.13 -19.79
C GLN A 205 34.94 -3.28 -19.47
N GLU A 206 35.11 -2.83 -18.23
CA GLU A 206 36.31 -2.14 -17.77
C GLU A 206 37.48 -3.09 -17.45
N ASP A 207 37.18 -4.36 -17.14
CA ASP A 207 38.18 -5.43 -16.93
C ASP A 207 38.74 -6.04 -18.25
N LEU A 208 38.27 -5.59 -19.43
CA LEU A 208 38.69 -6.05 -20.77
C LEU A 208 39.55 -5.00 -21.49
#